data_AF-A0A954B4H0-F1
#
_entry.id   AF-A0A954B4H0-F1
#
_cell.length_a   1.000
_cell.length_b   1.000
_cell.length_c   1.000
_cell.angle_alpha   90.00
_cell.angle_beta   90.00
_cell.angle_gamma   90.00
#
_symmetry.space_group_name_H-M   'P 1'
#
loop_
_entity.id
_entity.type
_entity.pdbx_description
1 polymer ?
#
loop_
_entity_poly.entity_id
_entity_poly.type
_entity_poly.pdbx_seq_one_letter_code
_entity_poly.pdbx_strand_id
1 'polypeptide(L)'
;LSAILMHTGRMTVDQSRQMFVNECYQDEGNARQQAARGTYDPAYLNYTLGKLMIRRLREDWTASHGGREGWHDFHDQFLSYGGPPIPLVRQQMMGGEAQAVF
;
A
#
# COMPACT_ATOMS: atom_id res chain seq x y z
N LEU A 1 9.88 -2.29 -0.95
CA LEU A 1 11.09 -3.08 -0.64
C LEU A 1 12.13 -2.24 0.09
N SER A 2 12.60 -1.14 -0.52
CA SER A 2 13.52 -0.17 0.09
C SER A 2 13.22 0.11 1.59
N ALA A 3 12.01 0.58 1.94
CA ALA A 3 11.61 0.87 3.32
C ALA A 3 11.83 -0.32 4.27
N ILE A 4 11.28 -1.49 3.90
CA ILE A 4 11.32 -2.71 4.71
C ILE A 4 12.77 -3.19 4.88
N LEU A 5 13.54 -3.24 3.80
CA LEU A 5 14.88 -3.81 3.84
C LEU A 5 15.87 -2.89 4.58
N MET A 6 15.74 -1.57 4.43
CA MET A 6 16.56 -0.62 5.19
C MET A 6 16.27 -0.73 6.70
N HIS A 7 15.00 -0.73 7.10
CA HIS A 7 14.62 -0.79 8.52
C HIS A 7 14.67 -2.20 9.14
N THR A 8 14.92 -3.24 8.34
CA THR A 8 15.26 -4.58 8.84
C THR A 8 16.75 -4.88 8.78
N GLY A 9 17.60 -3.88 8.50
CA GLY A 9 19.06 -4.02 8.47
C GLY A 9 19.59 -4.84 7.30
N ARG A 10 18.79 -5.04 6.25
CA ARG A 10 19.11 -5.88 5.08
C ARG A 10 19.45 -5.09 3.82
N MET A 11 19.40 -3.76 3.88
CA MET A 11 19.74 -2.88 2.76
C MET A 11 20.40 -1.60 3.27
N THR A 12 21.54 -1.23 2.68
CA THR A 12 22.19 0.07 2.92
C THR A 12 21.50 1.18 2.11
N VAL A 13 21.77 2.44 2.46
CA VAL A 13 21.28 3.60 1.70
C VAL A 13 21.72 3.54 0.22
N ASP A 14 22.98 3.15 -0.04
CA ASP A 14 23.48 3.04 -1.41
C ASP A 14 22.83 1.89 -2.20
N GLN A 15 22.58 0.75 -1.55
CA GLN A 15 21.80 -0.34 -2.17
C GLN A 15 20.37 0.11 -2.49
N SER A 16 19.74 0.91 -1.62
CA SER A 16 18.43 1.51 -1.91
C SER A 16 18.49 2.48 -3.09
N ARG A 17 19.52 3.33 -3.18
CA ARG A 17 19.73 4.24 -4.32
C ARG A 17 19.84 3.43 -5.61
N GLN A 18 20.66 2.39 -5.62
CA GLN A 18 20.84 1.53 -6.79
C GLN A 18 19.54 0.83 -7.20
N MET A 19 18.73 0.40 -6.22
CA MET A 19 17.39 -0.15 -6.48
C MET A 19 16.50 0.88 -7.19
N PHE A 20 16.47 2.14 -6.76
CA PHE A 20 15.67 3.17 -7.43
C PHE A 20 16.11 3.45 -8.86
N VAL A 21 17.41 3.37 -9.16
CA VAL A 21 17.93 3.50 -10.52
C VAL A 21 17.54 2.30 -11.38
N ASN A 22 17.79 1.08 -10.90
CA ASN A 22 17.69 -0.13 -11.71
C ASN A 22 16.26 -0.67 -11.84
N GLU A 23 15.49 -0.63 -10.75
CA GLU A 23 14.17 -1.26 -10.66
C GLU A 23 13.03 -0.26 -10.80
N CYS A 24 13.29 1.01 -10.49
CA CYS A 24 12.30 2.09 -10.60
C CYS A 24 12.61 3.07 -11.72
N TYR A 25 13.71 2.88 -12.45
CA TYR A 25 14.14 3.70 -13.60
C TYR A 25 14.17 5.21 -13.29
N GLN A 26 14.52 5.56 -12.05
CA GLN A 26 14.66 6.96 -11.64
C GLN A 26 16.03 7.50 -12.04
N ASP A 27 16.10 8.80 -12.32
CA ASP A 27 17.39 9.47 -12.44
C ASP A 27 18.13 9.46 -11.10
N GLU A 28 19.43 9.66 -11.19
CA GLU A 28 20.34 9.58 -10.05
C GLU A 28 20.00 10.58 -8.93
N GLY A 29 19.50 11.77 -9.27
CA GLY A 29 19.10 12.78 -8.29
C GLY A 29 17.89 12.34 -7.48
N ASN A 30 16.84 11.89 -8.16
CA ASN A 30 15.64 11.34 -7.52
C ASN A 30 15.95 10.06 -6.73
N ALA A 31 16.77 9.16 -7.26
CA ALA A 31 17.18 7.94 -6.56
C ALA A 31 17.90 8.23 -5.23
N ARG A 32 18.81 9.21 -5.21
CA ARG A 32 19.47 9.66 -3.97
C ARG A 32 18.47 10.24 -2.97
N GLN A 33 17.54 11.08 -3.42
CA GLN A 33 16.54 11.68 -2.55
C GLN A 33 15.63 10.63 -1.91
N GLN A 34 15.16 9.63 -2.68
CA GLN A 34 14.30 8.58 -2.12
C GLN A 34 15.05 7.63 -1.19
N ALA A 35 16.31 7.30 -1.50
CA ALA A 35 17.15 6.52 -0.60
C ALA A 35 17.44 7.26 0.72
N ALA A 36 17.67 8.57 0.66
CA ALA A 36 17.82 9.41 1.84
C ALA A 36 16.51 9.50 2.66
N ARG A 37 15.36 9.68 1.98
CA ARG A 37 14.04 9.64 2.63
C ARG A 37 13.83 8.37 3.45
N GLY A 38 14.21 7.23 2.91
CA GLY A 38 14.10 5.94 3.59
C GLY A 38 14.89 5.80 4.89
N THR A 39 15.73 6.76 5.27
CA THR A 39 16.44 6.75 6.55
C THR A 39 15.63 7.32 7.71
N TYR A 40 14.64 8.17 7.44
CA TYR A 40 13.85 8.86 8.46
C TYR A 40 12.34 8.68 8.32
N ASP A 41 11.86 8.27 7.15
CA ASP A 41 10.45 7.93 6.91
C ASP A 41 10.37 6.42 6.67
N PRO A 42 10.11 5.58 7.68
CA PRO A 42 9.87 4.14 7.49
C PRO A 42 8.52 3.83 6.81
N ALA A 43 7.61 4.81 6.77
CA ALA A 43 6.20 4.62 6.42
C ALA A 43 5.88 4.93 4.94
N TYR A 44 6.81 5.42 4.13
CA TYR A 44 6.62 5.63 2.68
C TYR A 44 6.27 4.36 1.88
N LEU A 45 6.27 3.17 2.49
CA LEU A 45 5.68 1.97 1.89
C LEU A 45 4.14 2.01 1.85
N ASN A 46 3.51 2.87 2.66
CA ASN A 46 2.07 2.89 2.90
C ASN A 46 1.26 3.15 1.62
N TYR A 47 1.81 3.87 0.65
CA TYR A 47 1.16 4.04 -0.67
C TYR A 47 0.87 2.69 -1.34
N THR A 48 1.85 1.77 -1.30
CA THR A 48 1.70 0.45 -1.89
C THR A 48 0.87 -0.47 -1.00
N LEU A 49 1.14 -0.49 0.30
CA LEU A 49 0.38 -1.33 1.25
C LEU A 49 -1.11 -0.99 1.22
N GLY A 50 -1.46 0.30 1.31
CA GLY A 50 -2.84 0.76 1.25
C GLY A 50 -3.52 0.38 -0.07
N LYS A 51 -2.83 0.58 -1.20
CA LYS A 51 -3.34 0.16 -2.52
C LYS A 51 -3.63 -1.34 -2.59
N LEU A 52 -2.75 -2.19 -2.07
CA LEU A 52 -2.95 -3.64 -2.06
C LEU A 52 -4.14 -4.02 -1.18
N MET A 53 -4.24 -3.44 0.02
CA MET A 53 -5.39 -3.68 0.90
C MET A 53 -6.72 -3.25 0.28
N ILE A 54 -6.79 -2.08 -0.38
CA ILE A 54 -8.01 -1.62 -1.07
C ILE A 54 -8.37 -2.56 -2.21
N ARG A 55 -7.38 -2.97 -3.03
CA ARG A 55 -7.61 -3.91 -4.13
C ARG A 55 -8.14 -5.25 -3.62
N ARG A 56 -7.54 -5.78 -2.55
CA ARG A 56 -7.96 -7.04 -1.95
C ARG A 56 -9.36 -6.94 -1.35
N LEU A 57 -9.66 -5.85 -0.65
CA LEU A 57 -11.00 -5.59 -0.12
C LEU A 57 -12.05 -5.52 -1.23
N ARG A 58 -11.76 -4.83 -2.34
CA ARG A 58 -12.65 -4.80 -3.50
C ARG A 58 -12.89 -6.19 -4.07
N GLU A 59 -11.83 -6.96 -4.28
CA GLU A 59 -11.93 -8.33 -4.79
C GLU A 59 -12.81 -9.20 -3.88
N ASP A 60 -12.58 -9.17 -2.57
CA ASP A 60 -13.36 -9.95 -1.60
C ASP A 60 -14.82 -9.51 -1.51
N TRP A 61 -15.08 -8.21 -1.47
CA TRP A 61 -16.43 -7.67 -1.35
C TRP A 61 -17.23 -7.92 -2.63
N THR A 62 -16.64 -7.65 -3.80
CA THR A 62 -17.32 -7.84 -5.08
C THR A 62 -17.55 -9.31 -5.45
N ALA A 63 -16.82 -10.26 -4.87
CA ALA A 63 -17.04 -11.70 -5.09
C ALA A 63 -18.47 -12.15 -4.77
N SER A 64 -19.15 -11.52 -3.81
CA SER A 64 -20.56 -11.77 -3.48
C SER A 64 -21.51 -10.63 -3.87
N HIS A 65 -20.99 -9.56 -4.48
CA HIS A 65 -21.75 -8.36 -4.85
C HIS A 65 -21.64 -8.06 -6.36
N GLY A 66 -21.87 -9.06 -7.22
CA GLY A 66 -21.95 -8.86 -8.68
C GLY A 66 -20.62 -8.75 -9.41
N GLY A 67 -19.48 -9.06 -8.76
CA GLY A 67 -18.16 -9.04 -9.38
C GLY A 67 -17.80 -7.65 -9.91
N ARG A 68 -17.38 -7.58 -11.17
CA ARG A 68 -16.95 -6.30 -11.77
C ARG A 68 -18.07 -5.26 -11.85
N GLU A 69 -19.32 -5.70 -12.01
CA GLU A 69 -20.47 -4.79 -12.10
C GLU A 69 -20.75 -4.08 -10.76
N GLY A 70 -20.40 -4.71 -9.63
CA GLY A 70 -20.52 -4.12 -8.29
C GLY A 70 -19.42 -3.12 -7.91
N TRP A 71 -18.50 -2.78 -8.80
CA TRP A 71 -17.41 -1.84 -8.47
C TRP A 71 -17.92 -0.44 -8.12
N HIS A 72 -19.02 0.00 -8.75
CA HIS A 72 -19.65 1.28 -8.42
C HIS A 72 -20.04 1.31 -6.94
N ASP A 73 -20.88 0.35 -6.52
CA ASP A 73 -21.38 0.24 -5.15
C ASP A 73 -20.26 0.01 -4.13
N PHE A 74 -19.22 -0.74 -4.52
CA PHE A 74 -18.01 -0.87 -3.71
C PHE A 74 -17.36 0.49 -3.43
N HIS A 75 -17.15 1.32 -4.46
CA HIS A 75 -16.50 2.61 -4.29
C HIS A 75 -17.37 3.56 -3.46
N ASP A 76 -18.68 3.59 -3.69
CA ASP A 76 -19.62 4.38 -2.90
C ASP A 76 -19.56 4.00 -1.42
N GLN A 77 -19.67 2.70 -1.12
CA GLN A 77 -19.60 2.22 0.26
C GLN A 77 -18.23 2.51 0.89
N PHE A 78 -17.13 2.18 0.19
CA PHE A 78 -15.78 2.36 0.71
C PHE A 78 -15.48 3.84 1.03
N LEU A 79 -15.85 4.77 0.13
CA LEU A 79 -15.60 6.20 0.31
C LEU A 79 -16.54 6.84 1.34
N SER A 80 -17.71 6.25 1.60
CA SER A 80 -18.66 6.76 2.60
C SER A 80 -18.08 6.83 4.03
N TYR A 81 -17.05 6.04 4.34
CA TYR A 81 -16.41 6.02 5.65
C TYR A 81 -15.36 7.12 5.86
N GLY A 82 -14.97 7.86 4.81
CA GLY A 82 -13.93 8.88 4.90
C GLY A 82 -12.51 8.29 4.93
N GLY A 83 -11.72 8.65 5.96
CA GLY A 83 -10.29 8.30 6.06
C GLY A 83 -9.85 7.38 7.22
N PRO A 84 -10.63 6.39 7.70
CA PRO A 84 -10.16 5.48 8.75
C PRO A 84 -9.14 4.46 8.22
N PRO A 85 -8.40 3.76 9.10
CA PRO A 85 -7.57 2.62 8.71
C PRO A 85 -8.34 1.58 7.88
N ILE A 86 -7.76 1.14 6.76
CA ILE A 86 -8.38 0.15 5.85
C ILE A 86 -8.83 -1.14 6.56
N PRO A 87 -8.10 -1.69 7.57
CA PRO A 87 -8.59 -2.83 8.34
C PRO A 87 -9.95 -2.60 9.03
N LEU A 88 -10.23 -1.38 9.50
CA LEU A 88 -11.51 -1.02 10.10
C LEU A 88 -12.62 -0.89 9.05
N VAL A 89 -12.30 -0.33 7.87
CA VAL A 89 -13.24 -0.30 6.75
C VAL A 89 -13.61 -1.71 6.31
N ARG A 90 -12.60 -2.60 6.22
CA ARG A 90 -12.81 -4.01 5.91
C ARG A 90 -13.74 -4.67 6.91
N GLN A 91 -13.48 -4.50 8.21
CA GLN A 91 -14.36 -5.02 9.27
C GLN A 91 -15.80 -4.53 9.07
N GLN A 92 -16.00 -3.26 8.75
CA GLN A 92 -17.34 -2.70 8.57
C GLN A 92 -18.04 -3.21 7.30
N MET A 93 -17.30 -3.40 6.20
CA MET A 93 -17.86 -3.87 4.93
C MET A 93 -18.05 -5.39 4.84
N MET A 94 -17.20 -6.17 5.51
CA MET A 94 -17.15 -7.64 5.40
C MET A 94 -17.58 -8.36 6.69
N GLY A 95 -17.72 -7.63 7.81
CA GLY A 95 -17.84 -8.22 9.14
C GLY A 95 -16.51 -8.77 9.70
N GLY A 96 -16.58 -9.39 10.88
CA GLY A 96 -15.43 -10.05 11.51
C GLY A 96 -14.48 -9.12 12.27
N GLU A 97 -13.19 -9.48 12.31
CA GLU A 97 -12.14 -8.71 12.98
C GLU A 97 -11.44 -7.73 12.04
N ALA A 98 -10.93 -6.63 12.60
CA ALA A 98 -10.09 -5.69 11.87
C ALA A 98 -8.73 -6.31 11.53
N GLN A 99 -8.51 -6.66 10.26
CA GLN A 99 -7.29 -7.32 9.80
C GLN A 99 -6.70 -6.63 8.56
N ALA A 100 -5.38 -6.50 8.53
CA ALA A 100 -4.63 -6.02 7.37
C ALA A 100 -4.44 -7.17 6.38
N VAL A 101 -5.28 -7.21 5.34
CA VAL A 101 -5.26 -8.22 4.29
C VAL A 101 -4.88 -7.55 2.96
N PHE A 102 -3.84 -8.03 2.29
CA PHE A 102 -3.28 -7.45 1.07
C PHE A 102 -2.74 -8.51 0.10
#